data_AF-A0A349S9H7-F1
#
_entry.id   AF-A0A349S9H7-F1
#
_cell.length_a   1.000
_cell.length_b   1.000
_cell.length_c   1.000
_cell.angle_alpha   90.00
_cell.angle_beta   90.00
_cell.angle_gamma   90.00
#
_symmetry.space_group_name_H-M   'P 1'
#
loop_
_entity.id
_entity.type
_entity.pdbx_description
1 polymer ?
#
loop_
_entity_poly.entity_id
_entity_poly.type
_entity_poly.pdbx_seq_one_letter_code
_entity_poly.pdbx_strand_id
1 'polypeptide(L)'
;MAHLTLPGEIDFMGVGLIATPRLAIGFNDTIAWSHTVSTALRFTFFRLDLVPGNAMAYLVGDEERAIEAIEVAVETDAGIENRTVYLTHLGPVVAGPNTPWDDQHVYVMRDVNYENYRTGDQYAAMQRATDVTQLRQALADHQGAAFVNTIAADKAGGALYADMSAIPNVSVELISRCAVDQSAGARITTLNGSDPSCDWQVDASAAAPGLMPPSQQPSLITTTYAGNSNDSYWLSNPAMRLEGYSPIIGDENAQRTLRTRSGLKFVEEVVAAGEKFDQATVENLLFSHRHYGAELFLDEVLEVCADDTSLAEACAVLAYWDRQQTIESRGAHVFNEFFSETKQLSAYYAVPFDNADPVHTPRGLTINDAATREAILAALHVAVDRITGAGIALDAKWGDVQFEIRNGEKIGIP
;
A
#
# COMPACT_ATOMS: atom_id res chain seq x y z
N MET A 1 11.37 4.03 19.75
CA MET A 1 12.72 3.62 19.32
C MET A 1 13.41 2.97 20.49
N ALA A 2 14.14 1.88 20.27
CA ALA A 2 14.96 1.25 21.30
C ALA A 2 16.18 0.55 20.66
N HIS A 3 17.17 0.25 21.48
CA HIS A 3 18.32 -0.60 21.16
C HIS A 3 18.28 -1.79 22.12
N LEU A 4 18.16 -3.00 21.56
CA LEU A 4 18.09 -4.26 22.31
C LEU A 4 19.43 -4.97 22.21
N THR A 5 20.04 -5.24 23.35
CA THR A 5 21.27 -6.03 23.45
C THR A 5 21.06 -7.21 24.38
N LEU A 6 21.17 -8.42 23.83
CA LEU A 6 21.33 -9.68 24.55
C LEU A 6 22.71 -10.23 24.18
N PRO A 7 23.73 -10.14 25.07
CA PRO A 7 25.11 -10.46 24.72
C PRO A 7 25.27 -11.83 24.06
N GLY A 8 25.87 -11.85 22.87
CA GLY A 8 26.10 -13.07 22.08
C GLY A 8 24.88 -13.58 21.30
N GLU A 9 23.72 -12.93 21.40
CA GLU A 9 22.49 -13.35 20.73
C GLU A 9 21.82 -12.27 19.89
N ILE A 10 21.63 -11.06 20.44
CA ILE A 10 20.93 -9.97 19.76
C ILE A 10 21.68 -8.67 20.02
N ASP A 11 21.94 -7.89 18.97
CA ASP A 11 22.39 -6.51 19.07
C ASP A 11 21.71 -5.70 17.95
N PHE A 12 20.54 -5.14 18.25
CA PHE A 12 19.66 -4.57 17.23
C PHE A 12 19.03 -3.25 17.69
N MET A 13 19.14 -2.22 16.86
CA MET A 13 18.54 -0.91 17.11
C MET A 13 17.44 -0.62 16.10
N GLY A 14 16.33 -0.07 16.56
CA GLY A 14 15.20 0.19 15.67
C GLY A 14 13.96 0.76 16.34
N VAL A 15 12.84 0.57 15.67
CA VAL A 15 11.51 1.01 16.09
C VAL A 15 10.52 -0.14 16.04
N GLY A 16 9.57 -0.13 16.96
CA GLY A 16 8.44 -1.05 17.03
C GLY A 16 7.16 -0.28 17.32
N LEU A 17 6.02 -0.92 17.12
CA LEU A 17 4.73 -0.35 17.53
C LEU A 17 4.61 -0.44 19.05
N ILE A 18 3.97 0.54 19.67
CA ILE A 18 3.81 0.65 21.14
C ILE A 18 3.20 -0.64 21.74
N ALA A 19 2.26 -1.25 21.02
CA ALA A 19 1.56 -2.46 21.46
C ALA A 19 2.28 -3.78 21.11
N THR A 20 3.52 -3.74 20.60
CA THR A 20 4.24 -4.95 20.18
C THR A 20 5.58 -5.09 20.93
N PRO A 21 5.97 -6.30 21.36
CA PRO A 21 7.21 -6.52 22.11
C PRO A 21 8.46 -6.63 21.20
N ARG A 22 8.40 -6.16 19.95
CA ARG A 22 9.43 -6.36 18.94
C ARG A 22 9.83 -5.06 18.23
N LEU A 23 11.10 -4.98 17.84
CA LEU A 23 11.57 -3.97 16.89
C LEU A 23 11.33 -4.49 15.47
N ALA A 24 10.52 -3.76 14.71
CA ALA A 24 10.05 -4.15 13.39
C ALA A 24 10.90 -3.57 12.26
N ILE A 25 11.46 -2.37 12.42
CA ILE A 25 12.30 -1.67 11.44
C ILE A 25 13.58 -1.27 12.15
N GLY A 26 14.75 -1.45 11.53
CA GLY A 26 16.02 -1.11 12.16
C GLY A 26 17.23 -1.74 11.51
N PHE A 27 18.31 -1.87 12.28
CA PHE A 27 19.59 -2.39 11.82
C PHE A 27 20.40 -3.05 12.95
N ASN A 28 21.34 -3.91 12.57
CA ASN A 28 22.47 -4.34 13.38
C ASN A 28 23.80 -3.93 12.67
N ASP A 29 24.93 -4.47 13.10
CA ASP A 29 26.25 -4.13 12.57
C ASP A 29 26.54 -4.61 11.14
N THR A 30 25.67 -5.46 10.58
CA THR A 30 25.85 -6.13 9.28
C THR A 30 24.70 -5.93 8.30
N ILE A 31 23.48 -5.65 8.77
CA ILE A 31 22.29 -5.48 7.92
C ILE A 31 21.33 -4.43 8.48
N ALA A 32 20.65 -3.73 7.57
CA ALA A 32 19.53 -2.84 7.87
C ALA A 32 18.30 -3.24 7.04
N TRP A 33 17.10 -3.12 7.61
CA TRP A 33 15.86 -3.29 6.87
C TRP A 33 14.77 -2.33 7.32
N SER A 34 13.80 -2.14 6.41
CA SER A 34 12.56 -1.44 6.66
C SER A 34 11.37 -2.19 6.05
N HIS A 35 10.17 -1.67 6.31
CA HIS A 35 8.92 -2.23 5.83
C HIS A 35 8.08 -1.17 5.09
N THR A 36 7.35 -1.61 4.09
CA THR A 36 6.25 -0.86 3.47
C THR A 36 4.99 -1.74 3.49
N VAL A 37 3.81 -1.13 3.55
CA VAL A 37 2.56 -1.89 3.38
C VAL A 37 2.56 -2.60 2.02
N SER A 38 2.26 -3.90 2.03
CA SER A 38 2.14 -4.75 0.84
C SER A 38 0.73 -4.66 0.25
N THR A 39 0.63 -4.88 -1.06
CA THR A 39 -0.65 -4.96 -1.77
C THR A 39 -1.40 -6.27 -1.51
N ALA A 40 -0.72 -7.29 -0.98
CA ALA A 40 -1.27 -8.62 -0.85
C ALA A 40 -2.45 -8.63 0.12
N LEU A 41 -3.55 -9.26 -0.29
CA LEU A 41 -4.68 -9.48 0.59
C LEU A 41 -4.26 -10.45 1.70
N ARG A 42 -4.70 -10.11 2.91
CA ARG A 42 -4.47 -10.94 4.12
C ARG A 42 -5.71 -11.73 4.49
N PHE A 43 -6.77 -11.59 3.71
CA PHE A 43 -8.02 -12.26 3.90
C PHE A 43 -8.68 -12.53 2.55
N THR A 44 -9.60 -13.49 2.55
CA THR A 44 -10.63 -13.62 1.52
C THR A 44 -11.99 -13.51 2.19
N PHE A 45 -12.98 -13.04 1.44
CA PHE A 45 -14.35 -13.35 1.80
C PHE A 45 -14.70 -14.76 1.33
N PHE A 46 -15.61 -15.38 2.05
CA PHE A 46 -16.28 -16.61 1.63
C PHE A 46 -17.78 -16.35 1.66
N ARG A 47 -18.47 -16.69 0.58
CA ARG A 47 -19.93 -16.80 0.56
C ARG A 47 -20.31 -18.23 0.92
N LEU A 48 -21.12 -18.38 1.96
CA LEU A 48 -21.67 -19.67 2.39
C LEU A 48 -23.15 -19.71 2.04
N ASP A 49 -23.61 -20.86 1.54
CA ASP A 49 -25.03 -21.11 1.26
C ASP A 49 -25.71 -21.53 2.57
N LEU A 50 -26.79 -20.84 2.91
CA LEU A 50 -27.57 -21.10 4.10
C LEU A 50 -28.47 -22.33 3.91
N VAL A 51 -28.73 -23.06 5.00
CA VAL A 51 -29.69 -24.16 4.99
C VAL A 51 -31.09 -23.59 4.72
N PRO A 52 -31.85 -24.11 3.73
CA PRO A 52 -33.16 -23.56 3.40
C PRO A 52 -34.10 -23.48 4.61
N GLY A 53 -34.56 -22.27 4.91
CA GLY A 53 -35.44 -22.00 6.06
C GLY A 53 -34.71 -21.86 7.41
N ASN A 54 -33.37 -21.91 7.45
CA ASN A 54 -32.56 -21.71 8.65
C ASN A 54 -31.36 -20.79 8.36
N ALA A 55 -31.56 -19.48 8.55
CA ALA A 55 -30.50 -18.46 8.34
C ALA A 55 -29.36 -18.51 9.38
N MET A 56 -29.44 -19.41 10.36
CA MET A 56 -28.41 -19.66 11.38
C MET A 56 -27.65 -20.98 11.16
N ALA A 57 -27.81 -21.60 9.99
CA ALA A 57 -27.02 -22.74 9.56
C ALA A 57 -26.61 -22.60 8.09
N TYR A 58 -25.46 -23.16 7.74
CA TYR A 58 -24.89 -23.12 6.39
C TYR A 58 -24.33 -24.48 5.98
N LEU A 59 -24.07 -24.65 4.69
CA LEU A 59 -23.56 -25.89 4.10
C LEU A 59 -22.04 -25.83 3.86
N VAL A 60 -21.38 -26.96 4.05
CA VAL A 60 -20.00 -27.22 3.64
C VAL A 60 -19.97 -28.60 2.98
N GLY A 61 -19.98 -28.65 1.66
CA GLY A 61 -20.32 -29.85 0.90
C GLY A 61 -21.73 -30.30 1.28
N ASP A 62 -21.85 -31.54 1.75
CA ASP A 62 -23.11 -32.10 2.24
C ASP A 62 -23.32 -31.93 3.76
N GLU A 63 -22.38 -31.26 4.46
CA GLU A 63 -22.43 -31.07 5.91
C GLU A 63 -23.16 -29.78 6.28
N GLU A 64 -24.20 -29.86 7.12
CA GLU A 64 -24.81 -28.70 7.76
C GLU A 64 -24.02 -28.27 9.01
N ARG A 65 -23.69 -26.98 9.09
CA ARG A 65 -23.00 -26.37 10.24
C ARG A 65 -23.79 -25.19 10.78
N ALA A 66 -23.77 -25.01 12.09
CA ALA A 66 -24.39 -23.85 12.74
C ALA A 66 -23.50 -22.60 12.67
N ILE A 67 -24.13 -21.43 12.57
CA ILE A 67 -23.51 -20.14 12.88
C ILE A 67 -23.52 -19.98 14.39
N GLU A 68 -22.36 -19.73 14.98
CA GLU A 68 -22.20 -19.51 16.42
C GLU A 68 -22.51 -18.05 16.77
N ALA A 69 -23.29 -17.81 17.82
CA ALA A 69 -23.58 -16.48 18.34
C ALA A 69 -22.83 -16.24 19.65
N ILE A 70 -22.03 -15.18 19.69
CA ILE A 70 -21.25 -14.77 20.87
C ILE A 70 -21.79 -13.44 21.38
N GLU A 71 -22.33 -13.45 22.59
CA GLU A 71 -22.75 -12.23 23.31
C GLU A 71 -21.55 -11.53 23.92
N VAL A 72 -21.39 -10.25 23.62
CA VAL A 72 -20.32 -9.38 24.11
C VAL A 72 -20.94 -8.20 24.85
N ALA A 73 -20.63 -8.08 26.14
CA ALA A 73 -20.98 -6.91 26.94
C ALA A 73 -19.97 -5.79 26.67
N VAL A 74 -20.45 -4.65 26.18
CA VAL A 74 -19.67 -3.46 25.86
C VAL A 74 -20.05 -2.34 26.82
N GLU A 75 -19.09 -1.83 27.57
CA GLU A 75 -19.29 -0.66 28.41
C GLU A 75 -19.26 0.61 27.54
N THR A 76 -20.32 1.42 27.62
CA THR A 76 -20.46 2.71 26.96
C THR A 76 -20.75 3.80 27.99
N ASP A 77 -20.70 5.07 27.59
CA ASP A 77 -21.07 6.20 28.46
C ASP A 77 -22.51 6.11 29.00
N ALA A 78 -23.38 5.35 28.32
CA ALA A 78 -24.77 5.13 28.70
C ALA A 78 -24.99 3.88 29.59
N GLY A 79 -23.95 3.07 29.82
CA GLY A 79 -24.00 1.82 30.58
C GLY A 79 -23.51 0.61 29.78
N ILE A 80 -23.84 -0.60 30.24
CA ILE A 80 -23.49 -1.84 29.53
C ILE A 80 -24.49 -2.11 28.40
N GLU A 81 -23.99 -2.23 27.18
CA GLU A 81 -24.72 -2.69 25.99
C GLU A 81 -24.29 -4.11 25.61
N ASN A 82 -25.23 -5.03 25.43
CA ASN A 82 -24.92 -6.35 24.87
C ASN A 82 -24.97 -6.29 23.34
N ARG A 83 -23.96 -6.85 22.69
CA ARG A 83 -23.86 -6.98 21.23
C ARG A 83 -23.56 -8.42 20.87
N THR A 84 -24.16 -8.93 19.81
CA THR A 84 -23.93 -10.29 19.33
C THR A 84 -22.94 -10.26 18.16
N VAL A 85 -21.91 -11.09 18.22
CA VAL A 85 -20.99 -11.39 17.11
C VAL A 85 -21.28 -12.80 16.61
N TYR A 86 -21.38 -12.97 15.29
CA TYR A 86 -21.65 -14.26 14.67
C TYR A 86 -20.42 -14.84 14.01
N LEU A 87 -20.08 -16.08 14.33
CA LEU A 87 -18.91 -16.79 13.82
C LEU A 87 -19.31 -18.04 13.02
N THR A 88 -18.47 -18.38 12.05
CA THR A 88 -18.46 -19.67 11.37
C THR A 88 -17.10 -20.33 11.57
N HIS A 89 -16.91 -21.53 11.02
CA HIS A 89 -15.61 -22.19 11.08
C HIS A 89 -14.48 -21.44 10.33
N LEU A 90 -14.83 -20.51 9.43
CA LEU A 90 -13.86 -19.72 8.65
C LEU A 90 -13.53 -18.38 9.33
N GLY A 91 -14.39 -17.88 10.22
CA GLY A 91 -14.23 -16.56 10.83
C GLY A 91 -15.55 -15.83 11.06
N PRO A 92 -15.51 -14.51 11.35
CA PRO A 92 -16.69 -13.71 11.63
C PRO A 92 -17.54 -13.46 10.38
N VAL A 93 -18.85 -13.48 10.57
CA VAL A 93 -19.83 -13.00 9.60
C VAL A 93 -19.65 -11.49 9.41
N VAL A 94 -19.59 -11.04 8.16
CA VAL A 94 -19.50 -9.62 7.79
C VAL A 94 -20.70 -9.26 6.95
N ALA A 95 -21.72 -8.68 7.59
CA ALA A 95 -22.97 -8.29 6.93
C ALA A 95 -22.96 -6.82 6.49
N GLY A 96 -23.30 -6.56 5.23
CA GLY A 96 -23.37 -5.19 4.69
C GLY A 96 -24.00 -5.15 3.29
N PRO A 97 -24.09 -3.96 2.67
CA PRO A 97 -24.74 -3.81 1.35
C PRO A 97 -24.14 -4.69 0.24
N ASN A 98 -22.82 -4.92 0.28
CA ASN A 98 -22.12 -5.77 -0.70
C ASN A 98 -21.86 -7.21 -0.17
N THR A 99 -22.27 -7.49 1.07
CA THR A 99 -22.11 -8.79 1.73
C THR A 99 -23.41 -9.12 2.48
N PRO A 100 -24.53 -9.30 1.76
CA PRO A 100 -25.84 -9.47 2.39
C PRO A 100 -25.89 -10.77 3.22
N TRP A 101 -26.55 -10.69 4.38
CA TRP A 101 -26.99 -11.87 5.12
C TRP A 101 -28.50 -11.99 4.93
N ASP A 102 -28.91 -12.91 4.05
CA ASP A 102 -30.32 -13.12 3.66
C ASP A 102 -30.78 -14.56 3.96
N ASP A 103 -31.79 -15.06 3.25
CA ASP A 103 -32.30 -16.43 3.40
C ASP A 103 -31.55 -17.48 2.57
N GLN A 104 -30.60 -17.04 1.73
CA GLN A 104 -29.84 -17.89 0.82
C GLN A 104 -28.35 -17.91 1.15
N HIS A 105 -27.78 -16.77 1.54
CA HIS A 105 -26.34 -16.61 1.70
C HIS A 105 -25.95 -15.83 2.94
N VAL A 106 -24.75 -16.13 3.42
CA VAL A 106 -24.02 -15.33 4.42
C VAL A 106 -22.56 -15.18 4.00
N TYR A 107 -21.96 -14.04 4.30
CA TYR A 107 -20.57 -13.74 3.94
C TYR A 107 -19.69 -13.70 5.18
N VAL A 108 -18.52 -14.30 5.05
CA VAL A 108 -17.57 -14.49 6.14
C VAL A 108 -16.20 -13.99 5.73
N MET A 109 -15.51 -13.29 6.62
CA MET A 109 -14.11 -12.92 6.42
C MET A 109 -13.20 -13.93 7.09
N ARG A 110 -12.30 -14.56 6.31
CA ARG A 110 -11.20 -15.36 6.87
C ARG A 110 -9.91 -14.58 6.76
N ASP A 111 -9.37 -14.09 7.88
CA ASP A 111 -8.10 -13.37 7.94
C ASP A 111 -6.97 -14.30 8.37
N VAL A 112 -5.91 -14.36 7.57
CA VAL A 112 -4.73 -15.20 7.78
C VAL A 112 -3.97 -14.85 9.06
N ASN A 113 -4.12 -13.61 9.54
CA ASN A 113 -3.47 -13.12 10.74
C ASN A 113 -4.22 -13.46 12.03
N TYR A 114 -5.47 -13.94 11.96
CA TYR A 114 -6.22 -14.37 13.14
C TYR A 114 -5.48 -15.47 13.92
N GLU A 115 -4.79 -16.37 13.20
CA GLU A 115 -3.98 -17.46 13.75
C GLU A 115 -2.47 -17.25 13.55
N ASN A 116 -2.02 -16.00 13.34
CA ASN A 116 -0.62 -15.67 13.15
C ASN A 116 0.11 -15.40 14.47
N TYR A 117 0.47 -16.49 15.16
CA TYR A 117 1.25 -16.44 16.40
C TYR A 117 2.78 -16.43 16.18
N ARG A 118 3.24 -16.51 14.92
CA ARG A 118 4.65 -16.70 14.53
C ARG A 118 5.45 -15.39 14.48
N THR A 119 4.77 -14.25 14.64
CA THR A 119 5.38 -12.93 14.50
C THR A 119 6.53 -12.67 15.49
N GLY A 120 6.48 -13.24 16.69
CA GLY A 120 7.58 -13.13 17.66
C GLY A 120 8.86 -13.80 17.14
N ASP A 121 8.74 -15.07 16.78
CA ASP A 121 9.85 -15.89 16.29
C ASP A 121 10.44 -15.32 15.01
N GLN A 122 9.61 -14.86 14.07
CA GLN A 122 10.10 -14.26 12.83
C GLN A 122 11.03 -13.07 13.11
N TYR A 123 10.58 -12.10 13.91
CA TYR A 123 11.38 -10.90 14.14
C TYR A 123 12.61 -11.19 15.01
N ALA A 124 12.56 -12.19 15.89
CA ALA A 124 13.75 -12.67 16.59
C ALA A 124 14.78 -13.26 15.61
N ALA A 125 14.34 -14.05 14.63
CA ALA A 125 15.22 -14.58 13.57
C ALA A 125 15.76 -13.46 12.66
N MET A 126 14.92 -12.51 12.25
CA MET A 126 15.34 -11.35 11.45
C MET A 126 16.41 -10.51 12.18
N GLN A 127 16.25 -10.26 13.47
CA GLN A 127 17.23 -9.49 14.27
C GLN A 127 18.59 -10.19 14.43
N ARG A 128 18.63 -11.52 14.25
CA ARG A 128 19.86 -12.32 14.25
C ARG A 128 20.50 -12.47 12.86
N ALA A 129 19.80 -12.08 11.79
CA ALA A 129 20.32 -12.21 10.44
C ALA A 129 21.54 -11.31 10.24
N THR A 130 22.54 -11.81 9.52
CA THR A 130 23.77 -11.07 9.22
C THR A 130 23.88 -10.60 7.76
N ASP A 131 22.96 -11.04 6.90
CA ASP A 131 22.94 -10.72 5.48
C ASP A 131 21.52 -10.87 4.91
N VAL A 132 21.31 -10.37 3.69
CA VAL A 132 19.99 -10.39 3.04
C VAL A 132 19.47 -11.80 2.74
N THR A 133 20.37 -12.79 2.63
CA THR A 133 19.99 -14.19 2.38
C THR A 133 19.39 -14.80 3.63
N GLN A 134 20.04 -14.62 4.78
CA GLN A 134 19.51 -15.06 6.08
C GLN A 134 18.23 -14.31 6.45
N LEU A 135 18.15 -13.01 6.15
CA LEU A 135 16.93 -12.24 6.38
C LEU A 135 15.75 -12.79 5.56
N ARG A 136 15.98 -13.06 4.26
CA ARG A 136 14.99 -13.70 3.39
C ARG A 136 14.57 -15.08 3.91
N GLN A 137 15.53 -15.88 4.39
CA GLN A 137 15.25 -17.20 4.96
C GLN A 137 14.38 -17.08 6.23
N ALA A 138 14.68 -16.14 7.13
CA ALA A 138 13.86 -15.91 8.33
C ALA A 138 12.40 -15.54 7.98
N LEU A 139 12.19 -14.73 6.93
CA LEU A 139 10.84 -14.44 6.43
C LEU A 139 10.15 -15.70 5.88
N ALA A 140 10.88 -16.52 5.12
CA ALA A 140 10.38 -17.75 4.54
C ALA A 140 10.02 -18.82 5.58
N ASP A 141 10.86 -18.99 6.61
CA ASP A 141 10.68 -20.04 7.63
C ASP A 141 9.47 -19.79 8.52
N HIS A 142 9.17 -18.51 8.81
CA HIS A 142 8.14 -18.15 9.78
C HIS A 142 6.84 -17.61 9.16
N GLN A 143 6.92 -16.93 8.01
CA GLN A 143 5.76 -16.29 7.33
C GLN A 143 4.83 -15.56 8.31
N GLY A 144 5.44 -14.83 9.24
CA GLY A 144 4.82 -14.13 10.35
C GLY A 144 4.66 -12.63 10.13
N ALA A 145 5.32 -12.02 9.13
CA ALA A 145 5.03 -10.62 8.78
C ALA A 145 3.56 -10.49 8.37
N ALA A 146 2.82 -9.56 8.98
CA ALA A 146 1.36 -9.57 8.87
C ALA A 146 0.82 -8.97 7.56
N PHE A 147 1.40 -7.87 7.08
CA PHE A 147 0.87 -7.09 5.95
C PHE A 147 1.91 -6.23 5.22
N VAL A 148 3.19 -6.58 5.33
CA VAL A 148 4.30 -5.72 4.89
C VAL A 148 5.25 -6.40 3.92
N ASN A 149 5.78 -5.62 2.98
CA ASN A 149 7.03 -5.93 2.30
C ASN A 149 8.22 -5.70 3.23
N THR A 150 9.35 -6.33 2.94
CA THR A 150 10.65 -6.09 3.58
C THR A 150 11.66 -5.62 2.55
N ILE A 151 12.31 -4.49 2.80
CA ILE A 151 13.38 -3.93 1.98
C ILE A 151 14.63 -3.88 2.84
N ALA A 152 15.75 -4.43 2.38
CA ALA A 152 16.96 -4.50 3.18
C ALA A 152 18.22 -4.26 2.36
N ALA A 153 19.29 -3.87 3.05
CA ALA A 153 20.64 -3.83 2.51
C ALA A 153 21.63 -4.34 3.55
N ASP A 154 22.63 -5.11 3.12
CA ASP A 154 23.70 -5.62 3.98
C ASP A 154 25.06 -5.02 3.65
N LYS A 155 26.00 -5.21 4.59
CA LYS A 155 27.37 -4.71 4.51
C LYS A 155 28.19 -5.31 3.37
N ALA A 156 27.79 -6.46 2.84
CA ALA A 156 28.44 -7.09 1.69
C ALA A 156 27.94 -6.51 0.35
N GLY A 157 26.95 -5.61 0.37
CA GLY A 157 26.37 -4.99 -0.81
C GLY A 157 25.16 -5.73 -1.38
N GLY A 158 24.58 -6.67 -0.63
CA GLY A 158 23.31 -7.28 -0.96
C GLY A 158 22.15 -6.32 -0.71
N ALA A 159 21.18 -6.26 -1.63
CA ALA A 159 19.92 -5.55 -1.51
C ALA A 159 18.75 -6.52 -1.68
N LEU A 160 17.74 -6.41 -0.82
CA LEU A 160 16.56 -7.28 -0.77
C LEU A 160 15.28 -6.49 -1.01
N TYR A 161 14.39 -7.07 -1.80
CA TYR A 161 12.95 -6.89 -1.67
C TYR A 161 12.31 -8.24 -1.38
N ALA A 162 11.34 -8.29 -0.48
CA ALA A 162 10.54 -9.49 -0.21
C ALA A 162 9.13 -9.12 0.24
N ASP A 163 8.10 -9.59 -0.46
CA ASP A 163 6.74 -9.68 0.08
C ASP A 163 6.52 -11.06 0.72
N MET A 164 7.45 -11.42 1.62
CA MET A 164 7.41 -12.71 2.31
C MET A 164 6.75 -12.54 3.68
N SER A 165 5.50 -12.95 3.75
CA SER A 165 4.56 -12.58 4.81
C SER A 165 3.42 -13.61 4.92
N ALA A 166 2.51 -13.44 5.87
CA ALA A 166 1.31 -14.28 5.97
C ALA A 166 0.35 -13.94 4.82
N ILE A 167 0.30 -14.78 3.79
CA ILE A 167 -0.57 -14.60 2.61
C ILE A 167 -1.44 -15.86 2.48
N PRO A 168 -2.77 -15.74 2.32
CA PRO A 168 -3.63 -16.88 1.98
C PRO A 168 -3.15 -17.64 0.73
N ASN A 169 -3.14 -18.96 0.79
CA ASN A 169 -2.77 -19.81 -0.34
C ASN A 169 -3.90 -19.92 -1.36
N VAL A 170 -4.00 -18.87 -2.17
CA VAL A 170 -5.07 -18.71 -3.16
C VAL A 170 -4.39 -18.51 -4.51
N SER A 171 -4.37 -19.58 -5.31
CA SER A 171 -3.81 -19.61 -6.65
C SER A 171 -4.73 -18.99 -7.70
N VAL A 172 -4.20 -18.67 -8.88
CA VAL A 172 -4.99 -18.20 -10.03
C VAL A 172 -6.03 -19.24 -10.41
N GLU A 173 -5.68 -20.52 -10.36
CA GLU A 173 -6.55 -21.65 -10.67
C GLU A 173 -7.69 -21.76 -9.65
N LEU A 174 -7.40 -21.54 -8.35
CA LEU A 174 -8.42 -21.53 -7.31
C LEU A 174 -9.40 -20.38 -7.54
N ILE A 175 -8.91 -19.16 -7.74
CA ILE A 175 -9.75 -17.97 -8.01
C ILE A 175 -10.64 -18.23 -9.22
N SER A 176 -10.07 -18.71 -10.33
CA SER A 176 -10.81 -18.95 -11.58
C SER A 176 -11.97 -19.94 -11.40
N ARG A 177 -11.81 -20.91 -10.52
CA ARG A 177 -12.81 -21.96 -10.28
C ARG A 177 -13.82 -21.59 -9.21
N CYS A 178 -13.41 -20.82 -8.20
CA CYS A 178 -14.14 -20.67 -6.95
C CYS A 178 -14.64 -19.26 -6.66
N ALA A 179 -14.19 -18.24 -7.38
CA ALA A 179 -14.66 -16.87 -7.16
C ALA A 179 -16.15 -16.74 -7.52
N VAL A 180 -16.95 -16.26 -6.56
CA VAL A 180 -18.40 -16.04 -6.74
C VAL A 180 -18.73 -14.65 -7.26
N ASP A 181 -17.84 -13.69 -7.06
CA ASP A 181 -17.91 -12.34 -7.62
C ASP A 181 -16.74 -12.16 -8.58
N GLN A 182 -17.01 -12.24 -9.88
CA GLN A 182 -16.00 -12.04 -10.94
C GLN A 182 -16.09 -10.67 -11.60
N SER A 183 -16.58 -9.65 -10.88
CA SER A 183 -16.59 -8.30 -11.45
C SER A 183 -15.14 -7.88 -11.76
N ALA A 184 -14.91 -7.48 -13.01
CA ALA A 184 -13.58 -7.06 -13.45
C ALA A 184 -13.09 -5.90 -12.56
N GLY A 185 -11.91 -6.07 -11.96
CA GLY A 185 -11.32 -5.06 -11.08
C GLY A 185 -11.73 -5.15 -9.60
N ALA A 186 -12.46 -6.18 -9.16
CA ALA A 186 -12.69 -6.41 -7.74
C ALA A 186 -11.36 -6.66 -7.00
N ARG A 187 -11.00 -5.75 -6.09
CA ARG A 187 -9.78 -5.88 -5.28
C ARG A 187 -9.90 -6.99 -4.23
N ILE A 188 -11.10 -7.30 -3.77
CA ILE A 188 -11.34 -8.31 -2.74
C ILE A 188 -11.82 -9.59 -3.39
N THR A 189 -11.19 -10.71 -3.04
CA THR A 189 -11.58 -12.03 -3.51
C THR A 189 -12.66 -12.63 -2.61
N THR A 190 -13.85 -12.88 -3.18
CA THR A 190 -14.92 -13.67 -2.54
C THR A 190 -14.95 -15.07 -3.15
N LEU A 191 -14.68 -16.10 -2.35
CA LEU A 191 -14.69 -17.50 -2.76
C LEU A 191 -16.00 -18.19 -2.37
N ASN A 192 -16.36 -19.26 -3.06
CA ASN A 192 -17.44 -20.16 -2.65
C ASN A 192 -17.01 -20.96 -1.41
N GLY A 193 -17.51 -20.60 -0.23
CA GLY A 193 -17.18 -21.30 1.02
C GLY A 193 -17.98 -22.58 1.25
N SER A 194 -19.05 -22.80 0.49
CA SER A 194 -19.85 -24.03 0.60
C SER A 194 -19.19 -25.21 -0.10
N ASP A 195 -18.29 -24.97 -1.06
CA ASP A 195 -17.51 -26.02 -1.72
C ASP A 195 -16.17 -26.21 -0.97
N PRO A 196 -15.94 -27.35 -0.29
CA PRO A 196 -14.71 -27.59 0.44
C PRO A 196 -13.44 -27.54 -0.45
N SER A 197 -13.58 -27.77 -1.75
CA SER A 197 -12.46 -27.69 -2.71
C SER A 197 -12.07 -26.25 -3.08
N CYS A 198 -12.80 -25.27 -2.55
CA CYS A 198 -12.58 -23.84 -2.70
C CYS A 198 -11.94 -23.18 -1.48
N ASP A 199 -11.61 -23.96 -0.43
CA ASP A 199 -10.86 -23.46 0.70
C ASP A 199 -9.39 -23.14 0.33
N TRP A 200 -8.70 -22.38 1.19
CA TRP A 200 -7.28 -22.08 1.03
C TRP A 200 -6.45 -23.36 0.95
N GLN A 201 -5.53 -23.41 -0.01
CA GLN A 201 -4.74 -24.60 -0.26
C GLN A 201 -3.73 -24.84 0.87
N VAL A 202 -3.53 -26.09 1.24
CA VAL A 202 -2.51 -26.47 2.24
C VAL A 202 -1.26 -26.97 1.51
N ASP A 203 -0.13 -26.35 1.81
CA ASP A 203 1.18 -26.76 1.30
C ASP A 203 2.11 -27.08 2.49
N ALA A 204 2.80 -28.22 2.43
CA ALA A 204 3.65 -28.69 3.52
C ALA A 204 4.92 -27.84 3.72
N SER A 205 5.29 -27.03 2.73
CA SER A 205 6.42 -26.09 2.82
C SER A 205 6.04 -24.74 3.43
N ALA A 206 4.75 -24.50 3.66
CA ALA A 206 4.27 -23.29 4.31
C ALA A 206 4.35 -23.40 5.85
N ALA A 207 4.63 -22.29 6.52
CA ALA A 207 4.84 -22.24 7.98
C ALA A 207 3.56 -22.53 8.80
N ALA A 208 2.38 -22.46 8.17
CA ALA A 208 1.09 -22.84 8.74
C ALA A 208 0.11 -23.25 7.62
N PRO A 209 -0.91 -24.09 7.93
CA PRO A 209 -1.94 -24.46 6.95
C PRO A 209 -2.65 -23.25 6.36
N GLY A 210 -2.93 -23.30 5.06
CA GLY A 210 -3.61 -22.21 4.34
C GLY A 210 -2.71 -21.02 3.98
N LEU A 211 -1.42 -21.03 4.34
CA LEU A 211 -0.45 -20.04 3.87
C LEU A 211 0.10 -20.41 2.50
N MET A 212 0.25 -19.40 1.65
CA MET A 212 0.96 -19.53 0.37
C MET A 212 2.42 -19.92 0.64
N PRO A 213 2.96 -20.98 0.01
CA PRO A 213 4.30 -21.45 0.32
C PRO A 213 5.37 -20.40 -0.05
N PRO A 214 6.52 -20.35 0.66
CA PRO A 214 7.54 -19.34 0.42
C PRO A 214 8.06 -19.26 -1.03
N SER A 215 8.07 -20.38 -1.76
CA SER A 215 8.48 -20.41 -3.18
C SER A 215 7.51 -19.71 -4.13
N GLN A 216 6.31 -19.39 -3.68
CA GLN A 216 5.28 -18.65 -4.43
C GLN A 216 5.08 -17.23 -3.91
N GLN A 217 5.92 -16.76 -2.98
CA GLN A 217 5.90 -15.37 -2.50
C GLN A 217 7.05 -14.57 -3.13
N PRO A 218 6.79 -13.36 -3.66
CA PRO A 218 7.78 -12.64 -4.44
C PRO A 218 8.93 -12.11 -3.59
N SER A 219 10.15 -12.37 -4.05
CA SER A 219 11.37 -11.81 -3.47
C SER A 219 12.46 -11.64 -4.52
N LEU A 220 13.36 -10.68 -4.29
CA LEU A 220 14.49 -10.34 -5.13
C LEU A 220 15.70 -10.03 -4.24
N ILE A 221 16.82 -10.69 -4.50
CA ILE A 221 18.14 -10.29 -3.99
C ILE A 221 18.98 -9.80 -5.17
N THR A 222 19.59 -8.64 -5.04
CA THR A 222 20.41 -8.02 -6.09
C THR A 222 21.57 -7.23 -5.47
N THR A 223 22.53 -6.80 -6.29
CA THR A 223 23.66 -5.95 -5.88
C THR A 223 23.53 -4.51 -6.39
N THR A 224 22.39 -4.15 -6.99
CA THR A 224 22.13 -2.79 -7.49
C THR A 224 21.25 -2.02 -6.51
N TYR A 225 19.94 -2.22 -6.57
CA TYR A 225 18.99 -1.68 -5.63
C TYR A 225 17.70 -2.49 -5.62
N ALA A 226 16.96 -2.38 -4.53
CA ALA A 226 15.58 -2.80 -4.44
C ALA A 226 14.80 -1.71 -3.71
N GLY A 227 13.61 -1.37 -4.19
CA GLY A 227 12.77 -0.34 -3.60
C GLY A 227 11.30 -0.73 -3.62
N ASN A 228 10.49 -0.05 -2.82
CA ASN A 228 9.04 -0.19 -2.90
C ASN A 228 8.37 1.08 -2.40
N SER A 229 7.24 1.41 -2.99
CA SER A 229 6.39 2.54 -2.58
C SER A 229 4.91 2.13 -2.59
N ASN A 230 4.61 0.99 -1.98
CA ASN A 230 3.27 0.45 -1.73
C ASN A 230 2.46 0.02 -2.97
N ASP A 231 3.01 0.15 -4.17
CA ASP A 231 2.59 -0.69 -5.30
C ASP A 231 3.11 -2.13 -5.10
N SER A 232 2.64 -3.04 -5.95
CA SER A 232 3.01 -4.46 -5.92
C SER A 232 4.51 -4.70 -6.12
N TYR A 233 4.91 -5.95 -5.93
CA TYR A 233 6.26 -6.49 -6.15
C TYR A 233 6.82 -6.27 -7.56
N TRP A 234 5.96 -6.00 -8.54
CA TRP A 234 6.28 -6.06 -9.97
C TRP A 234 7.51 -5.22 -10.36
N LEU A 235 7.62 -4.01 -9.81
CA LEU A 235 8.69 -3.04 -10.14
C LEU A 235 9.59 -2.70 -8.96
N SER A 236 9.84 -3.67 -8.07
CA SER A 236 10.84 -3.47 -7.01
C SER A 236 12.25 -3.19 -7.55
N ASN A 237 12.53 -3.66 -8.77
CA ASN A 237 13.60 -3.19 -9.64
C ASN A 237 13.16 -3.39 -11.11
N PRO A 238 12.96 -2.34 -11.94
CA PRO A 238 12.47 -2.46 -13.30
C PRO A 238 13.34 -3.27 -14.26
N ALA A 239 14.64 -3.44 -13.96
CA ALA A 239 15.55 -4.30 -14.72
C ALA A 239 15.41 -5.79 -14.35
N MET A 240 14.70 -6.10 -13.26
CA MET A 240 14.49 -7.45 -12.71
C MET A 240 13.03 -7.61 -12.29
N ARG A 241 12.10 -7.45 -13.25
CA ARG A 241 10.65 -7.52 -12.98
C ARG A 241 10.26 -8.85 -12.35
N LEU A 242 9.45 -8.80 -11.30
CA LEU A 242 8.90 -9.97 -10.63
C LEU A 242 7.50 -10.24 -11.20
N GLU A 243 7.32 -11.38 -11.86
CA GLU A 243 6.10 -11.72 -12.60
C GLU A 243 5.69 -13.19 -12.39
N GLY A 244 4.44 -13.51 -12.70
CA GLY A 244 3.87 -14.86 -12.58
C GLY A 244 3.34 -15.23 -11.20
N TYR A 245 3.03 -14.24 -10.35
CA TYR A 245 2.51 -14.49 -9.01
C TYR A 245 0.98 -14.40 -8.96
N SER A 246 0.38 -14.92 -7.89
CA SER A 246 -1.08 -14.87 -7.71
C SER A 246 -1.57 -13.41 -7.59
N PRO A 247 -2.70 -13.05 -8.22
CA PRO A 247 -3.27 -11.70 -8.14
C PRO A 247 -3.72 -11.33 -6.73
N ILE A 248 -3.82 -12.30 -5.80
CA ILE A 248 -4.06 -11.99 -4.39
C ILE A 248 -2.90 -11.20 -3.77
N ILE A 249 -1.69 -11.31 -4.33
CA ILE A 249 -0.49 -10.59 -3.84
C ILE A 249 -0.46 -9.16 -4.38
N GLY A 250 -0.82 -8.97 -5.64
CA GLY A 250 -0.75 -7.67 -6.29
C GLY A 250 -0.76 -7.81 -7.80
N ASP A 251 -1.01 -6.70 -8.47
CA ASP A 251 -1.08 -6.62 -9.92
C ASP A 251 0.30 -6.62 -10.58
N GLU A 252 0.33 -7.08 -11.83
CA GLU A 252 1.47 -7.01 -12.74
C GLU A 252 1.02 -6.26 -13.99
N ASN A 253 1.95 -5.72 -14.77
CA ASN A 253 1.65 -5.06 -16.04
C ASN A 253 0.59 -3.94 -15.93
N ALA A 254 0.65 -3.18 -14.84
CA ALA A 254 -0.34 -2.16 -14.51
C ALA A 254 0.33 -0.83 -14.14
N GLN A 255 -0.36 0.28 -14.38
CA GLN A 255 0.13 1.61 -14.03
C GLN A 255 0.55 1.66 -12.56
N ARG A 256 1.69 2.28 -12.27
CA ARG A 256 2.17 2.54 -10.91
C ARG A 256 1.73 3.91 -10.42
N THR A 257 1.58 4.04 -9.10
CA THR A 257 1.32 5.33 -8.46
C THR A 257 2.45 6.33 -8.73
N LEU A 258 2.15 7.63 -8.64
CA LEU A 258 3.15 8.68 -8.81
C LEU A 258 4.32 8.54 -7.83
N ARG A 259 4.09 8.04 -6.61
CA ARG A 259 5.14 7.85 -5.61
C ARG A 259 6.07 6.69 -5.95
N THR A 260 5.54 5.59 -6.48
CA THR A 260 6.39 4.51 -7.01
C THR A 260 7.19 4.98 -8.22
N ARG A 261 6.54 5.69 -9.16
CA ARG A 261 7.22 6.22 -10.34
C ARG A 261 8.30 7.25 -9.96
N SER A 262 8.04 8.13 -9.00
CA SER A 262 9.03 9.11 -8.53
C SER A 262 10.23 8.42 -7.89
N GLY A 263 10.03 7.45 -7.00
CA GLY A 263 11.12 6.69 -6.39
C GLY A 263 12.00 5.99 -7.44
N LEU A 264 11.38 5.35 -8.42
CA LEU A 264 12.11 4.71 -9.52
C LEU A 264 12.83 5.73 -10.41
N LYS A 265 12.18 6.86 -10.71
CA LYS A 265 12.75 7.93 -11.53
C LYS A 265 13.97 8.56 -10.86
N PHE A 266 13.89 8.84 -9.57
CA PHE A 266 14.99 9.46 -8.83
C PHE A 266 16.19 8.52 -8.73
N VAL A 267 15.93 7.21 -8.59
CA VAL A 267 17.01 6.22 -8.65
C VAL A 267 17.66 6.18 -10.03
N GLU A 268 16.83 6.16 -11.08
CA GLU A 268 17.32 6.19 -12.47
C GLU A 268 18.18 7.43 -12.75
N GLU A 269 17.77 8.62 -12.29
CA GLU A 269 18.51 9.88 -12.48
C GLU A 269 19.94 9.80 -11.89
N VAL A 270 20.08 9.30 -10.66
CA VAL A 270 21.39 9.11 -10.01
C VAL A 270 22.25 8.12 -10.80
N VAL A 271 21.68 6.98 -11.18
CA VAL A 271 22.40 5.93 -11.93
C VAL A 271 22.80 6.42 -13.32
N ALA A 272 21.92 7.14 -14.02
CA ALA A 272 22.17 7.69 -15.34
C ALA A 272 23.25 8.79 -15.34
N ALA A 273 23.39 9.52 -14.23
CA ALA A 273 24.48 10.46 -14.01
C ALA A 273 25.84 9.77 -13.77
N GLY A 274 25.87 8.43 -13.65
CA GLY A 274 27.07 7.66 -13.31
C GLY A 274 27.47 7.79 -11.85
N GLU A 275 26.58 8.31 -11.00
CA GLU A 275 26.79 8.49 -9.57
C GLU A 275 26.48 7.20 -8.79
N LYS A 276 26.98 7.14 -7.56
CA LYS A 276 26.68 6.05 -6.62
C LYS A 276 25.84 6.58 -5.47
N PHE A 277 25.05 5.70 -4.87
CA PHE A 277 24.37 6.02 -3.62
C PHE A 277 25.36 5.97 -2.47
N ASP A 278 25.55 7.12 -1.82
CA ASP A 278 26.05 7.20 -0.46
C ASP A 278 24.92 7.67 0.48
N GLN A 279 25.23 7.80 1.78
CA GLN A 279 24.26 8.26 2.77
C GLN A 279 23.70 9.64 2.43
N ALA A 280 24.55 10.57 1.98
CA ALA A 280 24.14 11.94 1.69
C ALA A 280 23.23 11.99 0.45
N THR A 281 23.51 11.20 -0.59
CA THR A 281 22.63 11.07 -1.76
C THR A 281 21.24 10.55 -1.37
N VAL A 282 21.18 9.50 -0.54
CA VAL A 282 19.89 8.95 -0.07
C VAL A 282 19.12 9.96 0.78
N GLU A 283 19.80 10.65 1.68
CA GLU A 283 19.22 11.70 2.53
C GLU A 283 18.69 12.87 1.70
N ASN A 284 19.48 13.36 0.74
CA ASN A 284 19.08 14.45 -0.16
C ASN A 284 17.87 14.07 -1.02
N LEU A 285 17.77 12.83 -1.48
CA LEU A 285 16.59 12.36 -2.21
C LEU A 285 15.35 12.36 -1.32
N LEU A 286 15.46 11.86 -0.09
CA LEU A 286 14.36 11.83 0.88
C LEU A 286 13.86 13.24 1.22
N PHE A 287 14.77 14.19 1.43
CA PHE A 287 14.46 15.57 1.81
C PHE A 287 14.41 16.55 0.63
N SER A 288 14.38 16.04 -0.61
CA SER A 288 14.22 16.89 -1.81
C SER A 288 12.83 17.51 -1.89
N HIS A 289 11.83 16.91 -1.22
CA HIS A 289 10.43 17.32 -1.22
C HIS A 289 9.86 17.58 -2.64
N ARG A 290 10.41 16.93 -3.67
CA ARG A 290 10.01 17.08 -5.07
C ARG A 290 8.57 16.61 -5.28
N HIS A 291 7.78 17.41 -6.00
CA HIS A 291 6.41 17.06 -6.35
C HIS A 291 6.33 16.46 -7.75
N TYR A 292 6.47 15.13 -7.86
CA TYR A 292 6.57 14.45 -9.15
C TYR A 292 5.36 14.65 -10.07
N GLY A 293 4.14 14.79 -9.53
CA GLY A 293 2.97 15.14 -10.34
C GLY A 293 3.09 16.53 -10.97
N ALA A 294 3.75 17.48 -10.31
CA ALA A 294 3.97 18.82 -10.86
C ALA A 294 5.09 18.78 -11.92
N GLU A 295 6.13 17.99 -11.69
CA GLU A 295 7.17 17.74 -12.71
C GLU A 295 6.60 17.15 -14.01
N LEU A 296 5.53 16.36 -13.91
CA LEU A 296 4.90 15.73 -15.09
C LEU A 296 3.88 16.60 -15.81
N PHE A 297 3.17 17.49 -15.11
CA PHE A 297 1.93 18.08 -15.64
C PHE A 297 1.81 19.59 -15.46
N LEU A 298 2.64 20.22 -14.61
CA LEU A 298 2.45 21.64 -14.28
C LEU A 298 2.68 22.54 -15.50
N ASP A 299 3.62 22.19 -16.38
CA ASP A 299 3.92 22.99 -17.57
C ASP A 299 2.69 23.11 -18.50
N GLU A 300 2.04 21.99 -18.82
CA GLU A 300 0.81 22.01 -19.62
C GLU A 300 -0.36 22.68 -18.89
N VAL A 301 -0.46 22.51 -17.56
CA VAL A 301 -1.47 23.19 -16.74
C VAL A 301 -1.29 24.71 -16.79
N LEU A 302 -0.05 25.21 -16.72
CA LEU A 302 0.24 26.65 -16.80
C LEU A 302 -0.09 27.24 -18.17
N GLU A 303 0.12 26.47 -19.25
CA GLU A 303 -0.28 26.90 -20.60
C GLU A 303 -1.79 27.12 -20.69
N VAL A 304 -2.59 26.20 -20.13
CA VAL A 304 -4.05 26.33 -20.09
C VAL A 304 -4.50 27.43 -19.14
N CYS A 305 -3.85 27.55 -17.96
CA CYS A 305 -4.17 28.55 -16.94
C CYS A 305 -4.12 29.98 -17.51
N ALA A 306 -3.15 30.27 -18.39
CA ALA A 306 -2.96 31.58 -19.00
C ALA A 306 -4.12 32.06 -19.88
N ASP A 307 -5.01 31.16 -20.33
CA ASP A 307 -6.20 31.52 -21.11
C ASP A 307 -7.29 32.21 -20.26
N ASP A 308 -7.29 32.01 -18.95
CA ASP A 308 -8.31 32.53 -18.05
C ASP A 308 -7.76 33.64 -17.14
N THR A 309 -8.06 34.88 -17.51
CA THR A 309 -7.63 36.08 -16.76
C THR A 309 -8.13 36.13 -15.32
N SER A 310 -9.20 35.41 -14.98
CA SER A 310 -9.70 35.36 -13.60
C SER A 310 -8.83 34.49 -12.68
N LEU A 311 -8.00 33.61 -13.26
CA LEU A 311 -7.01 32.79 -12.55
C LEU A 311 -5.61 33.43 -12.51
N ALA A 312 -5.43 34.66 -12.99
CA ALA A 312 -4.11 35.27 -13.20
C ALA A 312 -3.17 35.22 -11.98
N GLU A 313 -3.70 35.44 -10.76
CA GLU A 313 -2.93 35.33 -9.53
C GLU A 313 -2.47 33.89 -9.27
N ALA A 314 -3.39 32.92 -9.37
CA ALA A 314 -3.08 31.51 -9.18
C ALA A 314 -2.07 31.00 -10.21
N CYS A 315 -2.22 31.38 -11.48
CA CYS A 315 -1.27 31.04 -12.54
C CYS A 315 0.12 31.61 -12.24
N ALA A 316 0.21 32.87 -11.77
CA ALA A 316 1.48 33.49 -11.41
C ALA A 316 2.15 32.81 -10.22
N VAL A 317 1.37 32.44 -9.20
CA VAL A 317 1.86 31.69 -8.03
C VAL A 317 2.38 30.32 -8.44
N LEU A 318 1.61 29.56 -9.22
CA LEU A 318 2.02 28.24 -9.71
C LEU A 318 3.24 28.30 -10.63
N ALA A 319 3.36 29.35 -11.46
CA ALA A 319 4.52 29.55 -12.33
C ALA A 319 5.80 29.88 -11.54
N TYR A 320 5.68 30.52 -10.36
CA TYR A 320 6.80 30.80 -9.48
C TYR A 320 7.15 29.64 -8.53
N TRP A 321 6.21 28.72 -8.31
CA TRP A 321 6.40 27.59 -7.42
C TRP A 321 7.58 26.72 -7.86
N ASP A 322 8.40 26.32 -6.89
CA ASP A 322 9.62 25.52 -7.05
C ASP A 322 9.37 24.03 -7.36
N ARG A 323 8.09 23.62 -7.49
CA ARG A 323 7.65 22.21 -7.63
C ARG A 323 8.10 21.34 -6.47
N GLN A 324 8.33 21.95 -5.30
CA GLN A 324 8.68 21.25 -4.07
C GLN A 324 7.67 21.55 -2.97
N GLN A 325 7.66 20.70 -1.95
CA GLN A 325 6.87 20.90 -0.74
C GLN A 325 7.82 21.16 0.43
N THR A 326 8.74 22.11 0.29
CA THR A 326 9.50 22.59 1.46
C THR A 326 8.62 23.52 2.28
N ILE A 327 8.97 23.77 3.56
CA ILE A 327 8.19 24.71 4.38
C ILE A 327 8.17 26.13 3.82
N GLU A 328 9.12 26.49 2.94
CA GLU A 328 9.22 27.81 2.31
C GLU A 328 8.54 27.88 0.93
N SER A 329 8.17 26.73 0.34
CA SER A 329 7.56 26.64 -0.97
C SER A 329 6.22 27.37 -1.00
N ARG A 330 5.94 28.12 -2.08
CA ARG A 330 4.71 28.90 -2.27
C ARG A 330 3.97 28.43 -3.50
N GLY A 331 2.66 28.18 -3.37
CA GLY A 331 1.84 27.59 -4.43
C GLY A 331 1.67 26.07 -4.36
N ALA A 332 2.37 25.39 -3.46
CA ALA A 332 2.25 23.94 -3.26
C ALA A 332 0.81 23.49 -2.96
N HIS A 333 0.12 24.21 -2.07
CA HIS A 333 -1.27 23.93 -1.73
C HIS A 333 -2.22 24.19 -2.90
N VAL A 334 -1.93 25.18 -3.76
CA VAL A 334 -2.72 25.43 -4.98
C VAL A 334 -2.64 24.23 -5.91
N PHE A 335 -1.44 23.69 -6.15
CA PHE A 335 -1.29 22.50 -6.99
C PHE A 335 -1.90 21.26 -6.35
N ASN A 336 -1.76 21.07 -5.03
CA ASN A 336 -2.36 19.94 -4.33
C ASN A 336 -3.89 19.93 -4.46
N GLU A 337 -4.53 21.08 -4.22
CA GLU A 337 -5.98 21.22 -4.34
C GLU A 337 -6.42 21.00 -5.79
N PHE A 338 -5.75 21.61 -6.76
CA PHE A 338 -5.99 21.35 -8.19
C PHE A 338 -5.91 19.84 -8.51
N PHE A 339 -4.81 19.20 -8.11
CA PHE A 339 -4.55 17.81 -8.44
C PHE A 339 -5.59 16.87 -7.79
N SER A 340 -6.09 17.23 -6.59
CA SER A 340 -7.14 16.48 -5.88
C SER A 340 -8.49 16.46 -6.61
N GLU A 341 -8.78 17.49 -7.41
CA GLU A 341 -10.00 17.60 -8.22
C GLU A 341 -9.86 16.85 -9.56
N THR A 342 -8.63 16.55 -9.99
CA THR A 342 -8.35 15.84 -11.24
C THR A 342 -8.37 14.31 -11.10
N LYS A 343 -9.35 13.75 -10.36
CA LYS A 343 -9.48 12.29 -10.22
C LYS A 343 -9.69 11.54 -11.54
N GLN A 344 -10.11 12.26 -12.59
CA GLN A 344 -10.26 11.77 -13.96
C GLN A 344 -9.12 12.19 -14.89
N LEU A 345 -7.99 12.70 -14.36
CA LEU A 345 -6.85 13.15 -15.18
C LEU A 345 -6.34 12.05 -16.12
N SER A 346 -6.53 10.79 -15.74
CA SER A 346 -6.18 9.64 -16.55
C SER A 346 -6.88 9.57 -17.90
N ALA A 347 -8.07 10.17 -18.03
CA ALA A 347 -8.77 10.28 -19.30
C ALA A 347 -8.11 11.29 -20.27
N TYR A 348 -7.22 12.15 -19.76
CA TYR A 348 -6.62 13.25 -20.51
C TYR A 348 -5.12 13.08 -20.73
N TYR A 349 -4.56 11.89 -20.45
CA TYR A 349 -3.14 11.64 -20.70
C TYR A 349 -2.85 11.58 -22.21
N ALA A 350 -1.90 12.40 -22.65
CA ALA A 350 -1.46 12.40 -24.05
C ALA A 350 -0.70 11.11 -24.40
N VAL A 351 0.05 10.56 -23.44
CA VAL A 351 0.71 9.26 -23.56
C VAL A 351 0.09 8.31 -22.53
N PRO A 352 -0.65 7.27 -22.97
CA PRO A 352 -1.23 6.29 -22.06
C PRO A 352 -0.16 5.42 -21.41
N PHE A 353 -0.56 4.61 -20.42
CA PHE A 353 0.32 3.60 -19.83
C PHE A 353 0.83 2.62 -20.90
N ASP A 354 2.13 2.35 -20.87
CA ASP A 354 2.83 1.39 -21.71
C ASP A 354 3.64 0.45 -20.82
N ASN A 355 3.42 -0.86 -20.99
CA ASN A 355 4.12 -1.89 -20.25
C ASN A 355 5.62 -1.97 -20.59
N ALA A 356 6.01 -1.48 -21.77
CA ALA A 356 7.42 -1.35 -22.15
C ALA A 356 8.11 -0.17 -21.41
N ASP A 357 7.34 0.83 -20.99
CA ASP A 357 7.82 2.04 -20.31
C ASP A 357 7.00 2.38 -19.04
N PRO A 358 6.93 1.46 -18.06
CA PRO A 358 5.97 1.58 -16.96
C PRO A 358 6.41 2.59 -15.89
N VAL A 359 7.65 3.10 -15.98
CA VAL A 359 8.19 4.15 -15.11
C VAL A 359 7.79 5.53 -15.63
N HIS A 360 7.86 5.75 -16.95
CA HIS A 360 7.63 7.07 -17.54
C HIS A 360 6.24 7.24 -18.15
N THR A 361 5.38 6.23 -18.08
CA THR A 361 3.99 6.32 -18.53
C THR A 361 3.01 6.05 -17.39
N PRO A 362 1.80 6.66 -17.44
CA PRO A 362 1.36 7.67 -18.39
C PRO A 362 1.96 9.06 -18.13
N ARG A 363 1.94 9.95 -19.13
CA ARG A 363 2.48 11.32 -19.04
C ARG A 363 1.85 12.27 -20.06
N GLY A 364 2.05 13.57 -19.84
CA GLY A 364 1.56 14.64 -20.69
C GLY A 364 0.04 14.77 -20.69
N LEU A 365 -0.47 15.93 -21.09
CA LEU A 365 -1.91 16.21 -21.16
C LEU A 365 -2.34 16.57 -22.58
N THR A 366 -3.54 16.14 -22.98
CA THR A 366 -4.16 16.44 -24.28
C THR A 366 -4.70 17.87 -24.36
N ILE A 367 -3.86 18.88 -24.10
CA ILE A 367 -4.28 20.30 -23.97
C ILE A 367 -4.75 20.95 -25.27
N ASN A 368 -4.58 20.28 -26.42
CA ASN A 368 -5.19 20.71 -27.69
C ASN A 368 -6.69 20.38 -27.74
N ASP A 369 -7.18 19.49 -26.88
CA ASP A 369 -8.58 19.12 -26.80
C ASP A 369 -9.32 20.06 -25.83
N ALA A 370 -10.42 20.65 -26.30
CA ALA A 370 -11.20 21.60 -25.52
C ALA A 370 -11.69 21.03 -24.17
N ALA A 371 -12.08 19.75 -24.14
CA ALA A 371 -12.52 19.08 -22.92
C ALA A 371 -11.42 19.00 -21.86
N THR A 372 -10.17 18.75 -22.27
CA THR A 372 -9.02 18.74 -21.36
C THR A 372 -8.78 20.13 -20.78
N ARG A 373 -8.81 21.16 -21.62
CA ARG A 373 -8.63 22.56 -21.18
C ARG A 373 -9.71 22.96 -20.18
N GLU A 374 -10.97 22.67 -20.50
CA GLU A 374 -12.13 22.94 -19.63
C GLU A 374 -11.99 22.24 -18.28
N ALA A 375 -11.58 20.96 -18.27
CA ALA A 375 -11.38 20.21 -17.04
C ALA A 375 -10.26 20.80 -16.16
N ILE A 376 -9.14 21.24 -16.77
CA ILE A 376 -8.04 21.88 -16.06
C ILE A 376 -8.50 23.21 -15.43
N LEU A 377 -9.16 24.07 -16.21
CA LEU A 377 -9.65 25.36 -15.73
C LEU A 377 -10.68 25.20 -14.61
N ALA A 378 -11.63 24.28 -14.77
CA ALA A 378 -12.63 23.99 -13.75
C ALA A 378 -11.99 23.52 -12.43
N ALA A 379 -11.00 22.62 -12.50
CA ALA A 379 -10.27 22.16 -11.32
C ALA A 379 -9.47 23.28 -10.64
N LEU A 380 -8.84 24.17 -11.42
CA LEU A 380 -8.13 25.34 -10.87
C LEU A 380 -9.07 26.32 -10.17
N HIS A 381 -10.24 26.59 -10.75
CA HIS A 381 -11.27 27.42 -10.11
C HIS A 381 -11.71 26.84 -8.77
N VAL A 382 -12.03 25.55 -8.72
CA VAL A 382 -12.42 24.87 -7.46
C VAL A 382 -11.30 24.94 -6.43
N ALA A 383 -10.04 24.76 -6.84
CA ALA A 383 -8.89 24.85 -5.95
C ALA A 383 -8.73 26.27 -5.36
N VAL A 384 -8.79 27.30 -6.21
CA VAL A 384 -8.69 28.70 -5.79
C VAL A 384 -9.84 29.09 -4.86
N ASP A 385 -11.07 28.71 -5.19
CA ASP A 385 -12.25 29.00 -4.36
C ASP A 385 -12.16 28.33 -3.00
N ARG A 386 -11.68 27.08 -2.91
CA ARG A 386 -11.51 26.37 -1.64
C ARG A 386 -10.43 27.04 -0.77
N ILE A 387 -9.29 27.39 -1.36
CA ILE A 387 -8.16 28.01 -0.63
C ILE A 387 -8.55 29.40 -0.12
N THR A 388 -9.09 30.24 -1.00
CA THR A 388 -9.49 31.62 -0.64
C THR A 388 -10.69 31.64 0.29
N GLY A 389 -11.65 30.72 0.12
CA GLY A 389 -12.79 30.52 1.03
C GLY A 389 -12.37 30.09 2.44
N ALA A 390 -11.24 29.38 2.58
CA ALA A 390 -10.62 29.06 3.86
C ALA A 390 -9.80 30.22 4.45
N GLY A 391 -9.70 31.36 3.76
CA GLY A 391 -8.91 32.51 4.20
C GLY A 391 -7.39 32.32 4.07
N ILE A 392 -6.95 31.36 3.24
CA ILE A 392 -5.54 31.08 2.99
C ILE A 392 -5.11 31.85 1.74
N ALA A 393 -3.98 32.54 1.80
CA ALA A 393 -3.41 33.22 0.64
C ALA A 393 -2.91 32.19 -0.40
N LEU A 394 -3.10 32.46 -1.69
CA LEU A 394 -2.63 31.56 -2.76
C LEU A 394 -1.11 31.41 -2.72
N ASP A 395 -0.38 32.47 -2.38
CA ASP A 395 1.07 32.48 -2.26
C ASP A 395 1.60 32.12 -0.86
N ALA A 396 0.75 31.66 0.07
CA ALA A 396 1.17 31.29 1.41
C ALA A 396 2.33 30.28 1.39
N LYS A 397 3.24 30.38 2.36
CA LYS A 397 4.28 29.36 2.55
C LYS A 397 3.64 28.04 2.92
N TRP A 398 4.14 26.93 2.39
CA TRP A 398 3.57 25.62 2.67
C TRP A 398 3.65 25.26 4.16
N GLY A 399 4.74 25.60 4.85
CA GLY A 399 4.85 25.40 6.30
C GLY A 399 3.87 26.26 7.11
N ASP A 400 3.22 27.26 6.48
CA ASP A 400 2.12 27.98 7.08
C ASP A 400 0.76 27.29 6.91
N VAL A 401 0.63 26.44 5.90
CA VAL A 401 -0.60 25.71 5.55
C VAL A 401 -0.59 24.32 6.20
N GLN A 402 0.52 23.60 6.08
CA GLN A 402 0.75 22.30 6.68
C GLN A 402 1.72 22.43 7.86
N PHE A 403 1.21 22.20 9.06
CA PHE A 403 1.96 22.37 10.29
C PHE A 403 1.40 21.49 11.40
N GLU A 404 2.18 21.39 12.46
CA GLU A 404 1.74 20.79 13.71
C GLU A 404 1.99 21.76 14.88
N ILE A 405 1.04 21.80 15.81
CA ILE A 405 1.19 22.58 17.04
C ILE A 405 1.91 21.74 18.10
N ARG A 406 3.00 22.29 18.64
CA ARG A 406 3.75 21.71 19.77
C ARG A 406 4.02 22.78 20.79
N ASN A 407 3.59 22.55 22.03
CA ASN A 407 3.74 23.51 23.14
C ASN A 407 3.23 24.93 22.81
N GLY A 408 2.17 25.03 21.98
CA GLY A 408 1.62 26.31 21.52
C GLY A 408 2.37 26.97 20.36
N GLU A 409 3.46 26.36 19.87
CA GLU A 409 4.21 26.84 18.72
C GLU A 409 3.82 26.08 17.44
N LYS A 410 3.80 26.81 16.33
CA LYS A 410 3.53 26.27 14.99
C LYS A 410 4.83 25.77 14.36
N ILE A 411 4.89 24.48 14.07
CA ILE A 411 6.02 23.85 13.38
C ILE A 411 5.57 23.45 11.99
N GLY A 412 6.07 24.15 10.96
CA GLY A 412 5.77 23.82 9.56
C GLY A 412 6.27 22.43 9.20
N ILE A 413 5.51 21.71 8.38
CA ILE A 413 5.81 20.34 7.95
C ILE A 413 5.88 20.34 6.41
N PRO A 414 7.03 19.95 5.83
CA PRO A 414 7.16 19.71 4.39
C PRO A 414 6.13 18.73 3.84
#